data_AF-A0A815A4K5-F1
#
_entry.id   AF-A0A815A4K5-F1
#
_cell.length_a   1.000
_cell.length_b   1.000
_cell.length_c   1.000
_cell.angle_alpha   90.00
_cell.angle_beta   90.00
_cell.angle_gamma   90.00
#
_symmetry.space_group_name_H-M   'P 1'
#
loop_
_entity.id
_entity.type
_entity.pdbx_description
1 polymer ?
#
loop_
_entity_poly.entity_id
_entity_poly.type
_entity_poly.pdbx_seq_one_letter_code
_entity_poly.pdbx_strand_id
1 'polypeptide(L)' 'MITQQQYTSLQIGWTRDQVTQFIGNAGNVASETGTGNVAAVSVQYKVVGTVIGTVNLIFSGGKLYIKTGFGFK' A
#
# COMPACT_ATOMS: atom_id res chain seq x y z
N MET A 1 9.86 1.03 -1.50
CA MET A 1 9.83 1.88 -0.27
C MET A 1 8.87 3.04 -0.50
N ILE A 2 8.40 3.71 0.56
CA ILE A 2 7.45 4.83 0.46
C ILE A 2 7.85 5.99 1.38
N THR A 3 7.70 7.23 0.93
CA THR A 3 7.91 8.43 1.76
C THR A 3 6.65 8.82 2.51
N GLN A 4 6.77 9.67 3.55
CA GLN A 4 5.61 10.20 4.26
C GLN A 4 4.67 10.98 3.33
N GLN A 5 5.23 11.83 2.46
CA GLN A 5 4.45 12.61 1.49
C GLN A 5 3.68 11.69 0.53
N GLN A 6 4.34 10.65 0.00
CA GLN A 6 3.66 9.68 -0.86
C GLN A 6 2.51 9.00 -0.11
N TYR A 7 2.74 8.52 1.11
CA TYR A 7 1.71 7.87 1.93
C TYR A 7 0.50 8.77 2.22
N THR A 8 0.74 10.03 2.58
CA THR A 8 -0.36 10.96 2.90
C THR A 8 -1.16 11.32 1.66
N SER A 9 -0.51 11.44 0.49
CA SER A 9 -1.16 11.71 -0.80
C SER A 9 -1.94 10.53 -1.39
N LEU A 10 -1.68 9.28 -0.98
CA LEU A 10 -2.47 8.14 -1.45
C LEU A 10 -3.94 8.31 -1.09
N GLN A 11 -4.82 8.01 -2.04
CA GLN A 11 -6.27 8.09 -1.83
C GLN A 11 -6.91 6.71 -1.87
N ILE A 12 -7.88 6.51 -0.98
CA ILE A 12 -8.77 5.35 -1.03
C ILE A 12 -9.48 5.35 -2.41
N GLY A 13 -9.64 4.16 -2.97
CA GLY A 13 -10.24 3.95 -4.29
C GLY A 13 -9.23 3.81 -5.44
N TRP A 14 -7.96 4.17 -5.24
CA TRP A 14 -6.92 3.97 -6.27
C TRP A 14 -6.65 2.50 -6.54
N THR A 15 -6.38 2.15 -7.80
CA THR A 15 -5.96 0.78 -8.16
C THR A 15 -4.53 0.52 -7.73
N ARG A 16 -4.13 -0.76 -7.68
CA ARG A 16 -2.73 -1.15 -7.42
C ARG A 16 -1.77 -0.52 -8.44
N ASP A 17 -2.18 -0.39 -9.69
CA ASP A 17 -1.35 0.21 -10.73
C ASP A 17 -1.16 1.71 -10.52
N GLN A 18 -2.23 2.44 -10.19
CA GLN A 18 -2.15 3.86 -9.86
C GLN A 18 -1.23 4.10 -8.66
N VAL A 19 -1.38 3.29 -7.60
CA VAL A 19 -0.49 3.35 -6.43
C VAL A 19 0.95 3.04 -6.80
N THR A 20 1.18 2.00 -7.61
CA THR A 20 2.52 1.59 -8.05
C THR A 20 3.21 2.66 -8.89
N GLN A 21 2.48 3.26 -9.84
CA GLN A 21 2.98 4.35 -10.68
C GLN A 21 3.31 5.60 -9.86
N PHE A 22 2.45 5.96 -8.90
CA PHE A 22 2.66 7.12 -8.04
C PHE A 22 3.84 6.95 -7.07
N ILE A 23 3.97 5.77 -6.44
CA ILE A 23 5.07 5.49 -5.51
C ILE A 23 6.38 5.18 -6.26
N GLY A 24 6.28 4.62 -7.46
CA GLY A 24 7.41 4.12 -8.24
C GLY A 24 7.87 2.71 -7.87
N ASN A 25 7.11 1.97 -7.04
CA ASN A 25 7.32 0.54 -6.78
C ASN A 25 6.02 -0.15 -6.33
N ALA A 26 5.94 -1.46 -6.58
CA ALA A 26 4.75 -2.27 -6.30
C ALA A 26 4.61 -2.70 -4.82
N GLY A 27 5.59 -2.41 -3.98
CA GLY A 27 5.68 -2.95 -2.62
C GLY A 27 5.88 -4.46 -2.61
N ASN A 28 5.65 -5.09 -1.45
CA ASN A 28 5.68 -6.55 -1.30
C ASN A 28 4.27 -7.04 -0.97
N VAL A 29 3.77 -8.02 -1.71
CA VAL A 29 2.50 -8.68 -1.35
C VAL A 29 2.73 -9.46 -0.06
N ALA A 30 2.03 -9.08 1.00
CA ALA A 30 2.13 -9.73 2.31
C ALA A 30 1.11 -10.87 2.44
N SER A 31 -0.08 -10.70 1.88
CA SER A 31 -1.11 -11.72 1.84
C SER A 31 -2.13 -11.44 0.75
N GLU A 32 -2.80 -12.50 0.32
CA GLU A 32 -3.96 -12.44 -0.57
C GLU A 32 -4.99 -13.45 -0.07
N THR A 33 -6.23 -13.00 0.12
CA THR A 33 -7.31 -13.82 0.66
C THR A 33 -8.59 -13.60 -0.15
N GLY A 34 -9.30 -14.68 -0.46
CA GLY A 34 -10.50 -14.65 -1.30
C GLY A 34 -10.18 -14.94 -2.77
N THR A 35 -11.18 -14.81 -3.66
CA THR A 35 -11.05 -15.11 -5.09
C THR A 35 -11.81 -14.12 -5.96
N GLY A 36 -11.28 -13.78 -7.13
CA GLY A 36 -11.94 -12.88 -8.07
C GLY A 36 -12.21 -11.49 -7.48
N ASN A 37 -13.41 -10.95 -7.72
CA ASN A 37 -13.77 -9.58 -7.33
C ASN A 37 -13.87 -9.34 -5.81
N VAL A 38 -13.83 -10.40 -5.00
CA VAL A 38 -13.83 -10.30 -3.53
C VAL A 38 -12.45 -10.55 -2.92
N ALA A 39 -11.41 -10.72 -3.74
CA ALA A 39 -10.06 -10.87 -3.25
C ALA A 39 -9.60 -9.60 -2.53
N ALA A 40 -9.09 -9.79 -1.31
CA ALA A 40 -8.40 -8.77 -0.55
C ALA A 40 -6.89 -9.02 -0.62
N VAL A 41 -6.14 -8.03 -1.08
CA VAL A 41 -4.69 -8.11 -1.23
C VAL A 41 -4.03 -7.12 -0.28
N SER A 42 -3.18 -7.60 0.61
CA SER A 42 -2.35 -6.77 1.47
C SER A 42 -0.97 -6.56 0.84
N VAL A 43 -0.57 -5.30 0.69
CA VAL A 43 0.74 -4.90 0.17
C VAL A 43 1.47 -4.08 1.23
N GLN A 44 2.70 -4.46 1.54
CA GLN A 44 3.55 -3.78 2.49
C GLN A 44 4.69 -2.99 1.82
N TYR A 45 4.97 -1.83 2.39
CA TYR A 45 6.07 -0.96 2.01
C TYR A 45 6.91 -0.63 3.24
N LYS A 46 8.23 -0.69 3.11
CA LYS A 46 9.15 -0.06 4.07
C LYS A 46 9.14 1.46 3.88
N VAL A 47 9.22 2.19 4.98
CA VAL A 47 9.29 3.66 4.94
C VAL A 47 10.72 4.12 4.68
N VAL A 48 10.88 5.12 3.80
CA VAL A 48 12.19 5.69 3.48
C VAL A 48 12.80 6.36 4.72
N GLY A 49 14.09 6.12 4.97
CA GLY A 49 14.86 6.80 6.03
C GLY A 49 14.68 6.23 7.44
N THR A 50 14.05 5.06 7.59
CA THR A 50 13.81 4.40 8.88
C THR A 50 13.86 2.88 8.72
N VAL A 51 14.30 2.18 9.77
CA VAL A 51 14.35 0.70 9.80
C VAL A 51 13.04 0.11 10.38
N ILE A 52 12.38 0.86 11.27
CA ILE A 52 11.18 0.40 11.98
C ILE A 52 9.87 0.77 11.28
N GLY A 53 9.89 1.74 10.36
CA GLY A 53 8.67 2.22 9.71
C GLY A 53 8.14 1.27 8.63
N THR A 54 6.82 1.06 8.63
CA THR A 54 6.13 0.28 7.59
C THR A 54 4.76 0.85 7.28
N VAL A 55 4.32 0.60 6.05
CA VAL A 55 2.99 0.90 5.55
C VAL A 55 2.37 -0.39 5.06
N ASN A 56 1.14 -0.67 5.50
CA ASN A 56 0.30 -1.73 4.98
C ASN A 56 -0.88 -1.10 4.23
N LEU A 57 -1.03 -1.50 2.97
CA LEU A 57 -2.14 -1.12 2.10
C LEU A 57 -2.98 -2.36 1.83
N ILE A 58 -4.29 -2.29 2.06
CA ILE A 58 -5.22 -3.36 1.74
C ILE A 58 -6.05 -2.93 0.56
N PHE A 59 -6.00 -3.72 -0.50
CA PHE A 59 -6.82 -3.57 -1.69
C PHE A 59 -7.96 -4.56 -1.64
N SER A 60 -9.18 -4.12 -1.91
CA SER A 60 -10.36 -4.98 -2.02
C SER A 60 -11.14 -4.58 -3.27
N GLY A 61 -11.62 -5.56 -4.05
CA GLY A 61 -12.24 -5.29 -5.35
C GLY A 61 -11.31 -4.54 -6.31
N GLY A 62 -9.99 -4.79 -6.20
CA GLY A 62 -8.96 -4.13 -7.02
C GLY A 62 -8.62 -2.69 -6.63
N LYS A 63 -9.25 -2.13 -5.59
CA LYS A 63 -9.08 -0.74 -5.17
C LYS A 63 -8.55 -0.64 -3.74
N LEU A 64 -7.74 0.38 -3.47
CA LEU A 64 -7.20 0.68 -2.16
C LEU A 64 -8.37 0.95 -1.21
N TYR A 65 -8.50 0.13 -0.18
CA TYR A 65 -9.60 0.18 0.78
C TYR A 65 -9.14 0.68 2.15
N ILE A 66 -7.98 0.20 2.62
CA ILE A 66 -7.38 0.62 3.88
C ILE A 66 -5.92 1.00 3.63
N LYS A 67 -5.49 2.07 4.29
CA LYS A 67 -4.07 2.42 4.43
C LYS A 67 -3.72 2.59 5.90
N THR A 68 -2.66 1.93 6.34
CA THR A 68 -2.13 2.06 7.70
C THR A 68 -0.64 2.22 7.61
N GLY A 69 -0.08 3.25 8.21
CA GLY A 69 1.35 3.53 8.18
C GLY A 69 1.83 4.02 9.54
N PHE A 70 3.03 3.59 9.93
CA PHE A 70 3.67 4.05 11.16
C PHE A 70 5.18 4.19 10.99
N GLY A 71 5.80 4.92 11.93
CA GLY A 71 7.25 5.04 12.02
C GLY A 71 7.88 5.91 10.94
N PHE A 72 7.11 6.83 10.35
CA PHE A 72 7.67 7.91 9.54
C PHE A 72 8.59 8.80 10.37
N LYS A 73 9.59 9.38 9.71
CA LYS A 73 10.53 10.33 10.31
C LYS A 73 10.10 11.75 9.97
#